data_AF-A0A1Q7PG05-F1
#
_entry.id   AF-A0A1Q7PG05-F1
#
_cell.length_a   1.000
_cell.length_b   1.000
_cell.length_c   1.000
_cell.angle_alpha   90.00
_cell.angle_beta   90.00
_cell.angle_gamma   90.00
#
_symmetry.space_group_name_H-M   'P 1'
#
loop_
_entity.id
_entity.type
_entity.pdbx_description
1 polymer ?
#
loop_
_entity_poly.entity_id
_entity_poly.type
_entity_poly.pdbx_seq_one_letter_code
_entity_poly.pdbx_strand_id
1 'polypeptide(L)'
;MAVWLFFAVFWDIVVQVAAQALRPAYGGDPFAALAQVRLGLFLSRLSPNTLFAELVIALLNPEVRALGPVFITQLEGAVLNSPLPVGQSLLLAWPQFTGLLAGVLLLFAGGYVLFQRQEVRA
;
A
#
# COMPACT_ATOMS: atom_id res chain seq x y z
N MET A 1 -20.83 0.02 -5.51
CA MET A 1 -20.36 -1.38 -5.73
C MET A 1 -19.30 -1.49 -6.82
N ALA A 2 -19.49 -0.91 -8.02
CA ALA A 2 -18.52 -1.02 -9.13
C ALA A 2 -17.09 -0.56 -8.77
N VAL A 3 -16.94 0.57 -8.07
CA VAL A 3 -15.62 1.09 -7.68
C VAL A 3 -14.86 0.12 -6.77
N TRP A 4 -15.55 -0.50 -5.80
CA TRP A 4 -14.92 -1.48 -4.92
C TRP A 4 -14.44 -2.72 -5.67
N LEU A 5 -15.27 -3.25 -6.59
CA LEU A 5 -14.91 -4.40 -7.42
C LEU A 5 -13.70 -4.11 -8.32
N PHE A 6 -13.61 -2.89 -8.86
CA PHE A 6 -12.44 -2.46 -9.60
C PHE A 6 -11.16 -2.60 -8.76
N PHE A 7 -11.18 -2.06 -7.53
CA PHE A 7 -10.04 -2.17 -6.62
C PHE A 7 -9.74 -3.60 -6.16
N ALA A 8 -10.75 -4.46 -6.05
CA ALA A 8 -10.58 -5.83 -5.58
C ALA A 8 -10.05 -6.79 -6.65
N VAL A 9 -10.42 -6.59 -7.92
CA VAL A 9 -10.15 -7.56 -8.99
C VAL A 9 -9.14 -7.05 -10.01
N PHE A 10 -9.23 -5.78 -10.38
CA PHE A 10 -8.48 -5.25 -11.53
C PHE A 10 -7.25 -4.44 -11.13
N TRP A 11 -7.21 -3.93 -9.90
CA TRP A 11 -6.14 -3.02 -9.47
C TRP A 11 -4.75 -3.63 -9.59
N ASP A 12 -4.57 -4.90 -9.22
CA ASP A 12 -3.26 -5.55 -9.31
C ASP A 12 -2.75 -5.63 -10.74
N ILE A 13 -3.64 -5.89 -11.71
CA ILE A 13 -3.30 -5.92 -13.14
C ILE A 13 -2.89 -4.51 -13.59
N VAL A 14 -3.67 -3.50 -13.20
CA VAL A 14 -3.38 -2.08 -13.52
C VAL A 14 -2.02 -1.67 -12.96
N VAL A 15 -1.73 -2.03 -11.70
CA VAL A 15 -0.46 -1.74 -11.03
C VAL A 15 0.70 -2.42 -11.73
N GLN A 16 0.57 -3.70 -12.08
CA GLN A 16 1.63 -4.44 -12.78
C GLN A 16 1.96 -3.82 -14.14
N VAL A 17 0.92 -3.50 -14.93
CA VAL A 17 1.09 -2.86 -16.24
C VAL A 17 1.68 -1.47 -16.09
N ALA A 18 1.18 -0.66 -15.15
CA ALA A 18 1.68 0.69 -14.91
C ALA A 18 3.13 0.68 -14.42
N ALA A 19 3.49 -0.22 -13.51
CA ALA A 19 4.87 -0.34 -13.02
C ALA A 19 5.83 -0.71 -14.14
N GLN A 20 5.46 -1.68 -15.00
CA GLN A 20 6.26 -2.06 -16.17
C GLN A 20 6.37 -0.94 -17.20
N ALA A 21 5.27 -0.24 -17.48
CA ALA A 21 5.25 0.83 -18.48
C ALA A 21 6.06 2.07 -18.05
N LEU A 22 5.99 2.44 -16.76
CA LEU A 22 6.67 3.62 -16.23
C LEU A 22 8.12 3.35 -15.84
N ARG A 23 8.44 2.13 -15.40
CA ARG A 23 9.77 1.71 -14.97
C ARG A 23 10.09 0.33 -15.54
N PRO A 24 10.37 0.21 -16.83
CA PRO A 24 10.72 -1.08 -17.41
C PRO A 24 12.10 -1.53 -16.92
N ALA A 25 12.19 -2.71 -16.33
CA ALA A 25 13.45 -3.34 -15.95
C ALA A 25 13.95 -4.27 -17.07
N TYR A 26 14.57 -3.70 -18.10
CA TYR A 26 15.23 -4.48 -19.16
C TYR A 26 16.69 -4.79 -18.79
N GLY A 27 17.21 -5.93 -19.26
CA GLY A 27 18.65 -6.21 -19.23
C GLY A 27 19.21 -6.74 -17.90
N GLY A 28 18.36 -7.19 -16.97
CA GLY A 28 18.80 -7.85 -15.75
C GLY A 28 19.48 -6.95 -14.72
N ASP A 29 19.39 -5.62 -14.88
CA ASP A 29 19.86 -4.67 -13.88
C ASP A 29 19.04 -4.80 -12.57
N PRO A 30 19.67 -5.22 -11.45
CA PRO A 30 18.98 -5.35 -10.18
C PRO A 30 18.38 -4.04 -9.66
N PHE A 31 18.98 -2.89 -9.99
CA PHE A 31 18.50 -1.59 -9.53
C PHE A 31 17.23 -1.16 -10.27
N ALA A 32 17.19 -1.35 -11.59
CA ALA A 32 15.97 -1.13 -12.38
C ALA A 32 14.81 -2.03 -11.92
N ALA A 33 15.09 -3.31 -11.65
CA ALA A 33 14.09 -4.24 -11.12
C ALA A 33 13.53 -3.80 -9.76
N LEU A 34 14.41 -3.37 -8.85
CA LEU A 34 13.99 -2.86 -7.54
C LEU A 34 13.15 -1.58 -7.65
N ALA A 35 13.53 -0.66 -8.53
CA ALA A 35 12.77 0.57 -8.75
C ALA A 35 11.35 0.27 -9.29
N GLN A 36 11.23 -0.71 -10.18
CA GLN A 36 9.94 -1.17 -10.69
C GLN A 36 9.07 -1.78 -9.59
N VAL A 37 9.64 -2.65 -8.74
CA VAL A 37 8.91 -3.25 -7.61
C VAL A 37 8.48 -2.18 -6.60
N ARG A 38 9.34 -1.21 -6.27
CA ARG A 38 8.99 -0.09 -5.38
C ARG A 38 7.84 0.74 -5.93
N LEU A 39 7.85 1.01 -7.24
CA LEU A 39 6.75 1.72 -7.89
C LEU A 39 5.46 0.90 -7.83
N GLY A 40 5.52 -0.41 -8.13
CA GLY A 40 4.38 -1.30 -8.02
C GLY A 40 3.75 -1.30 -6.63
N LEU A 41 4.57 -1.38 -5.58
CA LEU A 41 4.10 -1.32 -4.19
C LEU A 41 3.51 0.04 -3.80
N PHE A 42 4.08 1.13 -4.30
CA PHE A 42 3.50 2.46 -4.07
C PHE A 42 2.11 2.56 -4.70
N LEU A 43 1.97 2.10 -5.95
CA LEU A 43 0.70 2.12 -6.67
C LEU A 43 -0.33 1.15 -6.06
N SER A 44 0.09 -0.04 -5.61
CA SER A 44 -0.82 -0.99 -4.96
C SER A 44 -1.46 -0.39 -3.70
N ARG A 45 -0.67 0.34 -2.90
CA ARG A 45 -1.13 1.00 -1.67
C ARG A 45 -2.08 2.19 -1.86
N LEU A 46 -2.35 2.62 -3.10
CA LEU A 46 -3.45 3.55 -3.36
C LEU A 46 -4.83 2.86 -3.24
N SER A 47 -4.87 1.52 -3.32
CA SER A 47 -6.09 0.75 -3.09
C SER A 47 -6.37 0.61 -1.60
N PRO A 48 -7.58 0.99 -1.13
CA PRO A 48 -7.99 0.73 0.25
C PRO A 48 -7.98 -0.75 0.61
N ASN A 49 -8.24 -1.64 -0.37
CA ASN A 49 -8.21 -3.08 -0.15
C ASN A 49 -6.79 -3.56 0.17
N THR A 50 -5.78 -3.04 -0.53
CA THR A 50 -4.37 -3.40 -0.29
C THR A 50 -3.91 -2.90 1.07
N LEU A 51 -4.21 -1.65 1.43
CA LEU A 51 -3.88 -1.11 2.76
C LEU A 51 -4.55 -1.90 3.89
N PHE A 52 -5.81 -2.28 3.73
CA PHE A 52 -6.53 -3.10 4.71
C PHE A 52 -5.93 -4.50 4.84
N ALA A 53 -5.62 -5.17 3.73
CA ALA A 53 -4.98 -6.48 3.74
C ALA A 53 -3.60 -6.44 4.42
N GLU A 54 -2.78 -5.44 4.10
CA GLU A 54 -1.47 -5.22 4.73
C GLU A 54 -1.60 -5.01 6.25
N LEU A 55 -2.60 -4.23 6.69
CA LEU A 55 -2.87 -3.99 8.10
C LEU A 55 -3.29 -5.26 8.84
N VAL A 56 -4.19 -6.06 8.25
CA VAL A 56 -4.64 -7.33 8.84
C VAL A 56 -3.48 -8.31 8.97
N ILE A 57 -2.64 -8.43 7.93
CA ILE A 57 -1.48 -9.31 7.94
C ILE A 57 -0.47 -8.88 9.03
N ALA A 58 -0.18 -7.59 9.15
CA ALA A 58 0.76 -7.08 10.16
C ALA A 58 0.27 -7.30 11.60
N LEU A 59 -1.05 -7.28 11.84
CA LEU A 59 -1.63 -7.49 13.16
C LEU A 59 -1.80 -8.97 13.52
N LEU A 60 -2.23 -9.79 12.56
CA LEU A 60 -2.51 -11.21 12.78
C LEU A 60 -1.27 -12.11 12.69
N ASN A 61 -0.22 -11.65 12.01
CA ASN A 61 1.03 -12.38 11.89
C ASN A 61 2.20 -11.54 12.46
N PRO A 62 2.57 -11.73 13.75
CA PRO A 62 3.64 -10.98 14.40
C PRO A 62 5.04 -11.34 13.86
N GLU A 63 5.16 -12.32 12.98
CA GLU A 63 6.42 -12.66 12.32
C GLU A 63 6.68 -11.82 11.06
N VAL A 64 5.68 -11.05 10.60
CA VAL A 64 5.80 -10.17 9.43
C VAL A 64 6.62 -8.93 9.79
N ARG A 65 7.79 -8.79 9.15
CA ARG A 65 8.76 -7.70 9.41
C ARG A 65 8.75 -6.60 8.36
N ALA A 66 8.20 -6.88 7.18
CA ALA A 66 8.11 -5.93 6.08
C ALA A 66 6.94 -6.29 5.17
N LEU A 67 6.29 -5.26 4.63
CA LEU A 67 5.18 -5.35 3.67
C LEU A 67 5.63 -4.90 2.27
N GLY A 68 6.91 -5.08 1.97
CA GLY A 68 7.59 -4.62 0.76
C GLY A 68 8.90 -5.39 0.56
N PRO A 69 9.79 -4.96 -0.35
CA PRO A 69 11.00 -5.70 -0.69
C PRO A 69 11.89 -5.70 0.54
N VAL A 70 12.27 -6.90 0.98
CA VAL A 70 13.14 -7.07 2.15
C VAL A 70 14.58 -6.87 1.70
N PHE A 71 15.26 -5.90 2.31
CA PHE A 71 16.70 -5.72 2.11
C PHE A 71 17.47 -6.67 3.04
N ILE A 72 18.61 -7.20 2.58
CA ILE A 72 19.49 -8.05 3.40
C ILE A 72 19.90 -7.34 4.71
N THR A 73 20.05 -6.02 4.68
CA THR A 73 20.32 -5.19 5.88
C THR A 73 19.18 -5.18 6.90
N GLN A 74 17.95 -5.52 6.51
CA GLN A 74 16.82 -5.71 7.43
C GLN A 74 16.82 -7.11 8.06
N LEU A 75 17.66 -8.02 7.57
CA LEU A 75 17.89 -9.36 8.12
C LEU A 75 19.10 -9.40 9.06
N GLU A 76 20.05 -8.46 8.95
CA GLU A 76 21.18 -8.33 9.89
C GLU A 76 20.67 -7.93 11.29
N GLY A 77 20.78 -8.86 12.25
CA GLY A 77 20.28 -8.72 13.62
C GLY A 77 18.86 -9.27 13.84
N ALA A 78 18.21 -9.80 12.80
CA ALA A 78 16.95 -10.52 12.94
C ALA A 78 17.22 -11.94 13.48
N VAL A 79 16.90 -12.17 14.76
CA VAL A 79 16.81 -13.54 15.29
C VAL A 79 15.67 -14.25 14.55
N LEU A 80 16.03 -15.23 13.71
CA LEU A 80 15.11 -16.15 13.05
C LEU A 80 14.20 -16.78 14.13
N ASN A 81 12.88 -16.74 13.94
CA ASN A 81 11.85 -17.31 14.85
C ASN A 81 11.57 -16.57 16.18
N SER A 82 11.97 -15.30 16.34
CA SER A 82 11.43 -14.49 17.44
C SER A 82 10.25 -13.64 16.93
N PRO A 83 9.03 -13.78 17.48
CA PRO A 83 7.91 -12.91 17.12
C PRO A 83 8.29 -11.46 17.44
N LEU A 84 7.92 -10.52 16.56
CA LEU A 84 8.11 -9.11 16.89
C LEU A 84 7.35 -8.79 18.19
N PRO A 85 7.95 -8.05 19.13
CA PRO A 85 7.21 -7.47 20.24
C PRO A 85 5.96 -6.75 19.71
N VAL A 86 4.81 -6.96 20.35
CA VAL A 86 3.50 -6.45 19.88
C VAL A 86 3.52 -4.95 19.52
N GLY A 87 4.30 -4.15 20.25
CA GLY A 87 4.48 -2.73 19.95
C GLY A 87 5.13 -2.45 18.59
N GLN A 88 6.05 -3.30 18.13
CA GLN A 88 6.69 -3.17 16.81
C GLN A 88 5.73 -3.55 15.68
N SER A 89 4.91 -4.60 15.86
CA SER A 89 3.84 -4.93 14.90
C SER A 89 2.82 -3.79 14.78
N LEU A 90 2.48 -3.13 15.89
CA LEU A 90 1.57 -1.99 15.89
C LEU A 90 2.17 -0.77 15.18
N LEU A 91 3.46 -0.49 15.39
CA LEU A 91 4.19 0.55 14.66
C LEU A 91 4.27 0.23 13.16
N LEU A 92 4.41 -1.05 12.78
CA LEU A 92 4.43 -1.48 11.40
C LEU A 92 3.08 -1.30 10.69
N ALA A 93 1.97 -1.52 11.41
CA ALA A 93 0.60 -1.35 10.89
C ALA A 93 0.12 0.12 10.90
N TRP A 94 0.79 1.01 11.65
CA TRP A 94 0.39 2.40 11.81
C TRP A 94 0.31 3.22 10.51
N PRO A 95 1.26 3.08 9.55
CA PRO A 95 1.17 3.78 8.27
C PRO A 95 -0.06 3.38 7.44
N GLN A 96 -0.46 2.10 7.47
CA GLN A 96 -1.62 1.60 6.74
C GLN A 96 -2.91 2.14 7.35
N PHE A 97 -3.00 2.15 8.68
CA PHE A 97 -4.14 2.71 9.39
C PHE A 97 -4.32 4.21 9.10
N THR A 98 -3.23 4.98 9.21
CA THR A 98 -3.26 6.42 8.92
C THR A 98 -3.54 6.70 7.44
N GLY A 99 -3.03 5.88 6.52
CA GLY A 99 -3.34 5.97 5.10
C GLY A 99 -4.82 5.76 4.78
N LEU A 100 -5.46 4.75 5.40
CA LEU A 100 -6.90 4.52 5.26
C LEU A 100 -7.72 5.70 5.80
N LEU A 101 -7.37 6.21 6.98
CA LEU A 101 -8.05 7.37 7.58
C LEU A 101 -7.91 8.62 6.70
N ALA A 102 -6.70 8.88 6.18
CA ALA A 102 -6.46 9.98 5.25
C ALA A 102 -7.31 9.85 3.97
N GLY A 103 -7.42 8.63 3.42
CA GLY A 103 -8.29 8.36 2.27
C GLY A 103 -9.76 8.70 2.54
N VAL A 104 -10.29 8.30 3.69
CA VAL A 104 -11.66 8.65 4.11
C VAL A 104 -11.85 10.16 4.21
N LEU A 105 -10.92 10.86 4.86
CA LEU A 105 -10.99 12.32 5.00
C LEU A 105 -10.94 13.04 3.66
N LEU A 106 -10.09 12.60 2.72
CA LEU A 106 -10.00 13.19 1.39
C LEU A 106 -11.28 12.99 0.58
N LEU A 107 -11.88 11.80 0.63
CA LEU A 107 -13.15 11.53 -0.03
C LEU A 107 -14.28 12.40 0.57
N PHE A 108 -14.32 12.53 1.89
CA PHE A 108 -15.30 13.37 2.57
C PHE A 108 -15.12 14.85 2.22
N ALA A 109 -13.89 15.38 2.32
CA ALA A 109 -13.59 16.77 1.99
C ALA A 109 -13.87 17.07 0.51
N GLY A 110 -13.50 16.17 -0.40
CA GLY A 110 -13.78 16.30 -1.83
C GLY A 110 -15.28 16.31 -2.12
N GLY A 111 -16.03 15.39 -1.52
CA GLY A 111 -17.50 15.34 -1.64
C GLY A 111 -18.15 16.61 -1.08
N TYR A 112 -17.72 17.07 0.10
CA TYR A 112 -18.21 18.29 0.71
C TYR A 112 -17.99 19.53 -0.17
N VAL A 113 -16.77 19.71 -0.71
CA VAL A 113 -16.47 20.84 -1.60
C VAL A 113 -17.29 20.78 -2.89
N LEU A 114 -17.46 19.59 -3.49
CA LEU A 114 -18.28 19.43 -4.68
C LEU A 114 -19.74 19.79 -4.42
N PHE A 115 -20.29 19.34 -3.30
CA PHE A 115 -21.66 19.64 -2.88
C PHE A 115 -21.87 21.13 -2.62
N GLN A 116 -20.96 21.77 -1.86
CA GLN A 116 -20.97 23.22 -1.61
C GLN A 116 -20.97 24.04 -2.92
N ARG A 117 -20.20 23.62 -3.93
CA ARG A 117 -20.17 24.30 -5.24
C ARG A 117 -21.44 24.09 -6.06
N GLN A 118 -22.19 23.02 -5.81
CA GLN A 118 -23.46 22.75 -6.49
C GLN A 118 -24.60 23.56 -5.87
N GLU A 119 -24.67 23.66 -4.53
CA GLU A 119 -25.71 24.45 -3.84
C GLU A 119 -25.58 25.95 -4.09
N VAL A 120 -24.37 26.50 -4.22
CA VAL A 120 -24.17 27.92 -4.56
C VAL A 120 -24.61 28.26 -6.00
N ARG A 121 -24.83 27.26 -6.85
CA ARG A 121 -25.26 27.45 -8.25
C ARG A 121 -26.74 27.10 -8.50
N ALA A 122 -27.45 26.58 -7.51
CA ALA A 122 -28.89 26.28 -7.58
C ALA A 122 -29.70 27.46 -7.02
#